data_AF-A0A2R6C9V6-F1
#
_entry.id   AF-A0A2R6C9V6-F1
#
_cell.length_a   1.000
_cell.length_b   1.000
_cell.length_c   1.000
_cell.angle_alpha   90.00
_cell.angle_beta   90.00
_cell.angle_gamma   90.00
#
_symmetry.space_group_name_H-M   'P 1'
#
loop_
_entity.id
_entity.type
_entity.pdbx_description
1 polymer ?
#
loop_
_entity_poly.entity_id
_entity_poly.type
_entity_poly.pdbx_seq_one_letter_code
_entity_poly.pdbx_strand_id
1 'polypeptide(L)'
;MNVSRKVSLIALLTAVSVATDYLLVGVPNVKLMDGLVFLGANLFGFEVGGSVAILSWLVYGTINPYGSATPGLLLVLMGGETTYALAGWGLRRLNLAVGSGMSRRVVLGFVGFVCAAIYDFITNVYTGIYFYAGPIWNRVVYSLIMGIPFSIIHEVSDFLVFMLVVPVLISAFTRLGSEVKVESVATH
;
A
#
# COMPACT_ATOMS: atom_id res chain seq x y z
N MET A 1 16.09 -14.79 -5.85
CA MET A 1 15.17 -15.48 -4.91
C MET A 1 14.54 -16.65 -5.65
N ASN A 2 14.50 -17.85 -5.07
CA ASN A 2 13.83 -18.99 -5.71
C ASN A 2 12.30 -18.80 -5.72
N VAL A 3 11.60 -19.56 -6.55
CA VAL A 3 10.15 -19.41 -6.75
C VAL A 3 9.39 -19.65 -5.46
N SER A 4 9.70 -20.72 -4.73
CA SER A 4 9.00 -21.07 -3.49
C SER A 4 9.04 -19.95 -2.46
N ARG A 5 10.22 -19.36 -2.20
CA ARG A 5 10.34 -18.25 -1.25
C ARG A 5 9.59 -16.99 -1.71
N LYS A 6 9.58 -16.72 -3.02
CA LYS A 6 8.83 -15.61 -3.60
C LYS A 6 7.32 -15.78 -3.34
N VAL A 7 6.78 -16.96 -3.65
CA VAL A 7 5.36 -17.26 -3.46
C VAL A 7 4.98 -17.19 -1.98
N SER A 8 5.81 -17.74 -1.08
CA SER A 8 5.57 -17.63 0.36
C SER A 8 5.54 -16.19 0.86
N LEU A 9 6.45 -15.33 0.38
CA LEU A 9 6.44 -13.91 0.76
C LEU A 9 5.20 -13.18 0.25
N ILE A 10 4.78 -13.44 -0.99
CA ILE A 10 3.55 -12.87 -1.53
C ILE A 10 2.36 -13.30 -0.67
N ALA A 11 2.22 -14.60 -0.38
CA ALA A 11 1.13 -15.12 0.42
C ALA A 11 1.09 -14.53 1.83
N LEU A 12 2.25 -14.46 2.50
CA LEU A 12 2.36 -13.91 3.85
C LEU A 12 2.04 -12.41 3.90
N LEU A 13 2.61 -11.62 2.98
CA LEU A 13 2.36 -10.18 2.93
C LEU A 13 0.89 -9.89 2.59
N THR A 14 0.31 -10.61 1.63
CA THR A 14 -1.13 -10.50 1.34
C THR A 14 -1.99 -10.86 2.55
N ALA A 15 -1.68 -11.96 3.24
CA ALA A 15 -2.45 -12.37 4.40
C ALA A 15 -2.40 -11.32 5.53
N VAL A 16 -1.22 -10.75 5.80
CA VAL A 16 -1.06 -9.70 6.81
C VAL A 16 -1.77 -8.41 6.37
N SER A 17 -1.63 -7.98 5.11
CA SER A 17 -2.34 -6.80 4.59
C SER A 17 -3.86 -6.92 4.76
N VAL A 18 -4.42 -8.05 4.33
CA VAL A 18 -5.85 -8.32 4.47
C VAL A 18 -6.28 -8.39 5.94
N ALA A 19 -5.48 -9.04 6.79
CA ALA A 19 -5.77 -9.11 8.23
C ALA A 19 -5.75 -7.74 8.90
N THR A 20 -4.79 -6.87 8.55
CA THR A 20 -4.74 -5.51 9.10
C THR A 20 -5.91 -4.66 8.65
N ASP A 21 -6.38 -4.82 7.42
CA ASP A 21 -7.54 -4.09 6.91
C ASP A 21 -8.82 -4.51 7.64
N TYR A 22 -9.01 -5.80 7.90
CA TYR A 22 -10.13 -6.26 8.75
C TYR A 22 -9.98 -5.79 10.20
N LEU A 23 -8.77 -5.80 10.76
CA LEU A 23 -8.51 -5.33 12.12
C LEU A 23 -8.85 -3.83 12.27
N LEU A 24 -8.56 -3.04 11.25
CA LEU A 24 -8.77 -1.59 11.22
C LEU A 24 -10.10 -1.19 10.62
N VAL A 25 -11.03 -2.12 10.35
CA VAL A 25 -12.32 -1.80 9.71
C VAL A 25 -13.12 -0.71 10.45
N GLY A 26 -12.99 -0.63 11.78
CA GLY A 26 -13.65 0.38 12.62
C GLY A 26 -12.92 1.72 12.70
N VAL A 27 -11.71 1.83 12.13
CA VAL A 27 -10.93 3.07 12.04
C VAL A 27 -11.06 3.59 10.61
N PRO A 28 -11.77 4.71 10.38
CA PRO A 28 -12.01 5.20 9.03
C PRO A 28 -10.71 5.40 8.25
N ASN A 29 -10.58 4.76 7.09
CA ASN A 29 -9.54 5.02 6.09
C ASN A 29 -8.08 4.98 6.56
N VAL A 30 -7.77 4.27 7.65
CA VAL A 30 -6.38 3.97 8.03
C VAL A 30 -6.03 2.58 7.52
N LYS A 31 -5.01 2.48 6.66
CA LYS A 31 -4.61 1.21 6.03
C LYS A 31 -3.12 0.95 6.22
N LEU A 32 -2.80 -0.22 6.79
CA LEU A 32 -1.40 -0.68 6.87
C LEU A 32 -0.98 -1.43 5.60
N MET A 33 -1.96 -1.88 4.80
CA MET A 33 -1.73 -2.54 3.52
C MET A 33 -0.82 -1.72 2.60
N ASP A 34 -1.06 -0.42 2.48
CA ASP A 34 -0.33 0.52 1.63
C ASP A 34 1.18 0.48 1.92
N GLY A 35 1.52 0.55 3.20
CA GLY A 35 2.90 0.39 3.69
C GLY A 35 3.48 -1.00 3.45
N LEU A 36 2.69 -2.07 3.57
CA LEU A 36 3.12 -3.46 3.34
C LEU A 36 3.36 -3.76 1.85
N VAL A 37 2.52 -3.24 0.97
CA VAL A 37 2.67 -3.29 -0.49
C VAL A 37 3.94 -2.56 -0.90
N PHE A 38 4.14 -1.33 -0.40
CA PHE A 38 5.36 -0.58 -0.59
C PHE A 38 6.60 -1.36 -0.10
N LEU A 39 6.53 -1.90 1.11
CA LEU A 39 7.62 -2.68 1.73
C LEU A 39 7.98 -3.90 0.89
N GLY A 40 6.97 -4.65 0.42
CA GLY A 40 7.14 -5.81 -0.44
C GLY A 40 7.90 -5.46 -1.72
N ALA A 41 7.51 -4.35 -2.37
CA ALA A 41 8.19 -3.86 -3.56
C ALA A 41 9.61 -3.35 -3.28
N ASN A 42 9.78 -2.62 -2.17
CA ASN A 42 11.06 -2.04 -1.79
C ASN A 42 12.11 -3.11 -1.47
N LEU A 43 11.74 -4.11 -0.66
CA LEU A 43 12.67 -5.17 -0.24
C LEU A 43 12.82 -6.27 -1.28
N PHE A 44 11.74 -6.68 -1.93
CA PHE A 44 11.71 -7.90 -2.75
C PHE A 44 11.44 -7.66 -4.25
N GLY A 45 11.15 -6.42 -4.64
CA GLY A 45 10.97 -6.01 -6.04
C GLY A 45 9.51 -5.90 -6.45
N PHE A 46 9.27 -5.24 -7.58
CA PHE A 46 7.91 -4.91 -8.06
C PHE A 46 7.02 -6.14 -8.21
N GLU A 47 7.55 -7.26 -8.72
CA GLU A 47 6.78 -8.50 -8.86
C GLU A 47 6.15 -8.96 -7.54
N VAL A 48 6.84 -8.79 -6.41
CA VAL A 48 6.31 -9.16 -5.09
C VAL A 48 5.28 -8.13 -4.64
N GLY A 49 5.65 -6.85 -4.57
CA GLY A 49 4.73 -5.81 -4.09
C GLY A 49 3.47 -5.65 -4.95
N GLY A 50 3.61 -5.71 -6.28
CA GLY A 50 2.48 -5.65 -7.20
C GLY A 50 1.55 -6.86 -7.09
N SER A 51 2.10 -8.06 -6.87
CA SER A 51 1.27 -9.24 -6.58
C SER A 51 0.52 -9.07 -5.26
N VAL A 52 1.19 -8.54 -4.22
CA VAL A 52 0.54 -8.26 -2.92
C VAL A 52 -0.58 -7.23 -3.08
N ALA A 53 -0.38 -6.16 -3.84
CA ALA A 53 -1.40 -5.14 -4.13
C ALA A 53 -2.66 -5.77 -4.77
N ILE A 54 -2.45 -6.53 -5.85
CA ILE A 54 -3.55 -7.16 -6.59
C ILE A 54 -4.29 -8.18 -5.72
N LEU A 55 -3.56 -9.09 -5.06
CA LEU A 55 -4.17 -10.17 -4.29
C LEU A 55 -4.86 -9.65 -3.02
N SER A 56 -4.32 -8.62 -2.36
CA SER A 56 -4.94 -8.05 -1.17
C SER A 56 -6.27 -7.41 -1.52
N TRP A 57 -6.35 -6.63 -2.61
CA TRP A 57 -7.62 -6.10 -3.09
C TRP A 57 -8.55 -7.17 -3.64
N LEU A 58 -8.04 -8.22 -4.30
CA LEU A 58 -8.88 -9.32 -4.77
C LEU A 58 -9.63 -9.97 -3.61
N VAL A 59 -8.96 -10.17 -2.46
CA VAL A 59 -9.59 -10.76 -1.28
C VAL A 59 -10.44 -9.72 -0.54
N TYR A 60 -9.82 -8.62 -0.09
CA TYR A 60 -10.48 -7.64 0.76
C TYR A 60 -11.58 -6.86 0.04
N GLY A 61 -11.38 -6.50 -1.24
CA GLY A 61 -12.39 -5.84 -2.06
C GLY A 61 -13.59 -6.74 -2.37
N THR A 62 -13.39 -8.04 -2.49
CA THR A 62 -14.49 -8.99 -2.72
C THR A 62 -15.28 -9.27 -1.46
N ILE A 63 -14.61 -9.42 -0.31
CA ILE A 63 -15.19 -9.82 0.98
C ILE A 63 -15.17 -8.64 1.97
N ASN A 64 -15.47 -7.43 1.51
CA ASN A 64 -15.42 -6.24 2.35
C ASN A 64 -16.65 -6.18 3.30
N PRO A 65 -16.50 -5.88 4.60
CA PRO A 65 -17.62 -5.75 5.53
C PRO A 65 -18.60 -4.63 5.16
N TYR A 66 -18.15 -3.62 4.42
CA TYR A 66 -18.98 -2.52 3.90
C TYR A 66 -19.66 -2.84 2.55
N GLY A 67 -19.43 -4.04 2.02
CA GLY A 67 -20.02 -4.51 0.75
C GLY A 67 -18.98 -4.78 -0.33
N SER A 68 -19.25 -5.77 -1.18
CA SER A 68 -18.35 -6.20 -2.24
C SER A 68 -18.15 -5.13 -3.30
N ALA A 69 -16.90 -4.89 -3.69
CA ALA A 69 -16.57 -3.99 -4.80
C ALA A 69 -17.12 -4.55 -6.12
N THR A 70 -17.68 -3.68 -6.96
CA THR A 70 -18.03 -4.06 -8.33
C THR A 70 -16.75 -4.44 -9.10
N PRO A 71 -16.82 -5.27 -10.16
CA PRO A 71 -15.64 -5.65 -10.91
C PRO A 71 -14.81 -4.46 -11.43
N GLY A 72 -15.46 -3.37 -11.84
CA GLY A 72 -14.78 -2.18 -12.29
C GLY A 72 -14.13 -1.38 -11.14
N LEU A 73 -14.80 -1.26 -9.99
CA LEU A 73 -14.21 -0.64 -8.81
C LEU A 73 -13.00 -1.45 -8.34
N LEU A 74 -13.11 -2.78 -8.33
CA LEU A 74 -12.03 -3.68 -7.93
C LEU A 74 -10.76 -3.46 -8.76
N LEU A 75 -10.88 -3.29 -10.08
CA LEU A 75 -9.74 -2.95 -10.94
C LEU A 75 -9.12 -1.60 -10.60
N VAL A 76 -9.94 -0.59 -10.27
CA VAL A 76 -9.45 0.71 -9.82
C VAL A 76 -8.71 0.62 -8.50
N LEU A 77 -9.24 -0.14 -7.54
CA LEU A 77 -8.60 -0.34 -6.23
C LEU A 77 -7.24 -1.06 -6.39
N MET A 78 -7.19 -2.15 -7.17
CA MET A 78 -5.94 -2.85 -7.50
C MET A 78 -4.93 -1.96 -8.22
N GLY A 79 -5.38 -1.17 -9.19
CA GLY A 79 -4.54 -0.24 -9.95
C GLY A 79 -3.99 0.89 -9.08
N GLY A 80 -4.83 1.48 -8.24
CA GLY A 80 -4.44 2.49 -7.25
C GLY A 80 -3.41 1.94 -6.27
N GLU A 81 -3.64 0.76 -5.71
CA GLU A 81 -2.73 0.12 -4.76
C GLU A 81 -1.36 -0.17 -5.36
N THR A 82 -1.34 -0.53 -6.65
CA THR A 82 -0.09 -0.78 -7.38
C THR A 82 0.81 0.46 -7.45
N THR A 83 0.28 1.67 -7.23
CA THR A 83 1.10 2.89 -7.14
C THR A 83 2.08 2.85 -5.96
N TYR A 84 1.69 2.29 -4.80
CA TYR A 84 2.59 2.07 -3.67
C TYR A 84 3.70 1.08 -4.00
N ALA A 85 3.37 0.01 -4.75
CA ALA A 85 4.37 -0.95 -5.22
C ALA A 85 5.37 -0.29 -6.19
N LEU A 86 4.89 0.56 -7.11
CA LEU A 86 5.77 1.33 -8.01
C LEU A 86 6.69 2.26 -7.22
N ALA A 87 6.15 2.99 -6.24
CA ALA A 87 6.93 3.88 -5.38
C ALA A 87 7.99 3.11 -4.59
N GLY A 88 7.62 2.00 -3.95
CA GLY A 88 8.55 1.16 -3.19
C GLY A 88 9.69 0.63 -4.04
N TRP A 89 9.37 0.13 -5.23
CA TRP A 89 10.37 -0.34 -6.18
C TRP A 89 11.26 0.79 -6.73
N GLY A 90 10.70 1.95 -7.04
CA GLY A 90 11.44 3.12 -7.50
C GLY A 90 12.43 3.64 -6.45
N LEU A 91 11.98 3.83 -5.20
CA LEU A 91 12.82 4.30 -4.10
C LEU A 91 13.95 3.32 -3.75
N ARG A 92 13.73 2.02 -3.95
CA ARG A 92 14.80 1.01 -3.83
C ARG A 92 15.91 1.27 -4.85
N ARG A 93 15.57 1.50 -6.11
CA ARG A 93 16.54 1.73 -7.20
C ARG A 93 17.35 3.00 -7.00
N LEU A 94 16.74 4.03 -6.41
CA LEU A 94 17.41 5.28 -6.08
C LEU A 94 18.21 5.22 -4.77
N ASN A 95 18.19 4.09 -4.06
CA ASN A 95 18.77 3.92 -2.72
C ASN A 95 18.28 5.00 -1.74
N LEU A 96 16.98 5.35 -1.81
CA LEU A 96 16.30 6.38 -1.00
C LEU A 96 15.39 5.79 0.10
N ALA A 97 15.28 4.46 0.21
CA ALA A 97 14.51 3.80 1.27
C ALA A 97 15.31 3.34 2.53
N VAL A 98 16.55 2.83 2.39
CA VAL A 98 17.45 2.40 3.50
C VAL A 98 18.27 3.51 4.21
N GLY A 99 17.98 3.85 5.47
CA GLY A 99 18.80 4.76 6.29
C GLY A 99 18.06 5.36 7.49
N SER A 100 18.77 6.02 8.42
CA SER A 100 18.21 6.46 9.72
C SER A 100 17.92 7.97 9.86
N GLY A 101 18.18 8.78 8.83
CA GLY A 101 18.01 10.24 8.90
C GLY A 101 16.56 10.71 8.89
N MET A 102 16.24 11.75 9.67
CA MET A 102 14.91 12.37 9.72
C MET A 102 14.43 12.83 8.34
N SER A 103 15.32 13.39 7.52
CA SER A 103 15.02 13.81 6.15
C SER A 103 14.45 12.66 5.31
N ARG A 104 14.99 11.44 5.47
CA ARG A 104 14.54 10.24 4.74
C ARG A 104 13.17 9.76 5.20
N ARG A 105 12.90 9.83 6.51
CA ARG A 105 11.59 9.49 7.08
C ARG A 105 10.51 10.43 6.53
N VAL A 106 10.82 11.73 6.47
CA VAL A 106 9.92 12.72 5.88
C VAL A 106 9.69 12.45 4.39
N VAL A 107 10.73 12.10 3.62
CA VAL A 107 10.58 11.71 2.21
C VAL A 107 9.66 10.49 2.08
N LEU A 108 9.83 9.46 2.90
CA LEU A 108 8.94 8.29 2.88
C LEU A 108 7.50 8.69 3.21
N GLY A 109 7.30 9.52 4.24
CA GLY A 109 5.99 10.08 4.58
C GLY A 109 5.32 10.78 3.40
N PHE A 110 6.04 11.68 2.72
CA PHE A 110 5.51 12.37 1.53
C PHE A 110 5.22 11.41 0.37
N VAL A 111 5.99 10.32 0.22
CA VAL A 111 5.69 9.30 -0.79
C VAL A 111 4.38 8.59 -0.47
N GLY A 112 4.15 8.18 0.79
CA GLY A 112 2.87 7.61 1.22
C GLY A 112 1.71 8.58 0.98
N PHE A 113 1.85 9.83 1.43
CA PHE A 113 0.88 10.91 1.19
C PHE A 113 0.52 11.07 -0.29
N VAL A 114 1.50 11.14 -1.18
CA VAL A 114 1.25 11.33 -2.63
C VAL A 114 0.58 10.11 -3.24
N CYS A 115 0.99 8.90 -2.85
CA CYS A 115 0.34 7.68 -3.32
C CYS A 115 -1.12 7.60 -2.85
N ALA A 116 -1.41 7.94 -1.59
CA ALA A 116 -2.75 8.03 -1.04
C ALA A 116 -3.60 9.06 -1.79
N ALA A 117 -3.06 10.26 -2.03
CA ALA A 117 -3.76 11.30 -2.79
C ALA A 117 -4.10 10.87 -4.22
N ILE A 118 -3.19 10.16 -4.90
CA ILE A 118 -3.44 9.60 -6.24
C ILE A 118 -4.53 8.53 -6.17
N TYR A 119 -4.44 7.62 -5.21
CA TYR A 119 -5.42 6.56 -4.98
C TYR A 119 -6.81 7.15 -4.76
N ASP A 120 -6.92 8.12 -3.86
CA ASP A 120 -8.18 8.77 -3.48
C ASP A 120 -8.77 9.58 -4.62
N PHE A 121 -7.93 10.28 -5.37
CA PHE A 121 -8.39 11.00 -6.55
C PHE A 121 -9.03 10.05 -7.57
N ILE A 122 -8.33 8.96 -7.93
CA ILE A 122 -8.82 8.03 -8.95
C ILE A 122 -10.08 7.29 -8.46
N THR A 123 -10.12 6.86 -7.20
CA THR A 123 -11.29 6.16 -6.62
C THR A 123 -12.51 7.08 -6.49
N ASN A 124 -12.33 8.34 -6.09
CA ASN A 124 -13.42 9.31 -6.03
C ASN A 124 -13.92 9.71 -7.43
N VAL A 125 -13.03 9.84 -8.42
CA VAL A 125 -13.43 10.05 -9.81
C VAL A 125 -14.26 8.85 -10.32
N TYR A 126 -13.79 7.62 -10.10
CA TYR A 126 -14.54 6.43 -10.49
C TYR A 126 -15.91 6.36 -9.81
N THR A 127 -15.95 6.61 -8.50
CA THR A 127 -17.20 6.65 -7.72
C THR A 127 -18.17 7.69 -8.28
N GLY A 128 -17.66 8.90 -8.55
CA GLY A 128 -18.37 9.98 -9.24
C GLY A 128 -19.02 9.55 -10.55
N ILE A 129 -18.28 8.84 -11.40
CA ILE A 129 -18.74 8.43 -12.73
C ILE A 129 -19.83 7.35 -12.65
N TYR A 130 -19.70 6.38 -11.75
CA TYR A 130 -20.49 5.15 -11.82
C TYR A 130 -21.55 4.98 -10.74
N PHE A 131 -21.48 5.69 -9.61
CA PHE A 131 -22.38 5.48 -8.47
C PHE A 131 -23.33 6.65 -8.20
N TYR A 132 -23.15 7.79 -8.89
CA TYR A 132 -24.01 8.96 -8.74
C TYR A 132 -24.79 9.28 -10.02
N ALA A 133 -26.03 9.75 -9.84
CA ALA A 133 -26.93 10.13 -10.92
C ALA A 133 -26.77 11.61 -11.32
N GLY A 134 -27.08 11.92 -12.58
CA GLY A 134 -27.04 13.28 -13.13
C GLY A 134 -25.87 13.55 -14.09
N PRO A 135 -25.65 14.82 -14.47
CA PRO A 135 -24.60 15.20 -15.42
C PRO A 135 -23.20 14.82 -14.92
N ILE A 136 -22.35 14.28 -15.82
CA ILE A 136 -21.02 13.72 -15.52
C ILE A 136 -20.15 14.62 -14.64
N TRP A 137 -20.09 15.92 -14.95
CA TRP A 137 -19.25 16.86 -14.23
C TRP A 137 -19.74 17.09 -12.80
N ASN A 138 -21.04 17.26 -12.62
CA ASN A 138 -21.64 17.53 -11.31
C ASN A 138 -21.41 16.36 -10.35
N ARG A 139 -21.56 15.13 -10.83
CA ARG A 139 -21.38 13.92 -10.01
C ARG A 139 -19.92 13.63 -9.65
N VAL A 140 -18.97 13.91 -10.55
CA VAL A 140 -17.54 13.79 -10.24
C VAL A 140 -17.12 14.83 -9.22
N VAL A 141 -17.51 16.10 -9.41
CA VAL A 141 -17.23 17.18 -8.46
C VAL A 141 -17.87 16.88 -7.09
N TYR A 142 -19.12 16.42 -7.09
CA TYR A 142 -19.80 16.01 -5.86
C TYR A 142 -19.03 14.91 -5.12
N SER A 143 -18.64 13.83 -5.83
CA SER A 143 -17.89 12.73 -5.21
C SER A 143 -16.54 13.17 -4.68
N LEU A 144 -15.83 14.06 -5.39
CA LEU A 144 -14.56 14.61 -4.91
C LEU A 144 -14.75 15.42 -3.62
N ILE A 145 -15.76 16.29 -3.56
CA ILE A 145 -16.05 17.10 -2.36
C ILE A 145 -16.43 16.20 -1.17
N MET A 146 -17.31 15.22 -1.40
CA MET A 146 -17.74 14.30 -0.35
C MET A 146 -16.63 13.34 0.09
N GLY A 147 -15.65 13.08 -0.78
CA GLY A 147 -14.48 12.28 -0.47
C GLY A 147 -13.44 12.99 0.40
N ILE A 148 -13.43 14.33 0.47
CA ILE A 148 -12.39 15.10 1.17
C ILE A 148 -12.13 14.62 2.61
N PRO A 149 -13.15 14.43 3.48
CA PRO A 149 -12.89 14.00 4.87
C PRO A 149 -12.19 12.64 4.93
N PHE A 150 -12.60 11.72 4.05
CA PHE A 150 -12.06 10.37 3.92
C PHE A 150 -10.63 10.39 3.37
N SER A 151 -10.35 11.25 2.39
CA SER A 151 -9.04 11.42 1.80
C SER A 151 -8.04 12.05 2.76
N ILE A 152 -8.44 13.08 3.51
CA ILE A 152 -7.56 13.70 4.51
C ILE A 152 -7.13 12.66 5.56
N ILE A 153 -8.04 11.83 6.04
CA ILE A 153 -7.70 10.79 7.02
C ILE A 153 -6.73 9.78 6.39
N HIS A 154 -7.01 9.32 5.18
CA HIS A 154 -6.16 8.38 4.45
C HIS A 154 -4.75 8.96 4.25
N GLU A 155 -4.64 10.10 3.58
CA GLU A 155 -3.39 10.80 3.27
C GLU A 155 -2.54 11.11 4.52
N VAL A 156 -3.15 11.61 5.60
CA VAL A 156 -2.43 11.92 6.84
C VAL A 156 -2.00 10.64 7.55
N SER A 157 -2.85 9.62 7.59
CA SER A 157 -2.49 8.35 8.21
C SER A 157 -1.34 7.68 7.46
N ASP A 158 -1.37 7.71 6.12
CA ASP A 158 -0.33 7.14 5.27
C ASP A 158 0.98 7.90 5.38
N PHE A 159 0.93 9.23 5.44
CA PHE A 159 2.08 10.05 5.78
C PHE A 159 2.75 9.57 7.08
N LEU A 160 1.96 9.37 8.14
CA LEU A 160 2.48 8.94 9.44
C LEU A 160 2.99 7.50 9.42
N VAL A 161 2.28 6.57 8.79
CA VAL A 161 2.70 5.16 8.64
C VAL A 161 4.02 5.09 7.88
N PHE A 162 4.14 5.81 6.76
CA PHE A 162 5.37 5.80 5.97
C PHE A 162 6.53 6.54 6.64
N MET A 163 6.26 7.57 7.44
CA MET A 163 7.29 8.30 8.17
C MET A 163 7.79 7.52 9.40
N LEU A 164 6.91 6.79 10.09
CA LEU A 164 7.21 6.21 11.40
C LEU A 164 7.39 4.69 11.36
N VAL A 165 6.54 3.97 10.62
CA VAL A 165 6.47 2.50 10.65
C VAL A 165 7.33 1.88 9.55
N VAL A 166 7.16 2.31 8.30
CA VAL A 166 7.89 1.76 7.14
C VAL A 166 9.42 1.76 7.32
N PRO A 167 10.07 2.84 7.82
CA PRO A 167 11.53 2.85 7.97
C PRO A 167 12.01 1.85 9.03
N VAL A 168 11.21 1.65 10.08
CA VAL A 168 11.48 0.67 11.14
C VAL A 168 11.41 -0.74 10.57
N LEU A 169 10.38 -1.05 9.77
CA LEU A 169 10.24 -2.35 9.11
C LEU A 169 11.40 -2.62 8.14
N ILE A 170 11.73 -1.67 7.27
CA ILE A 170 12.88 -1.79 6.36
C ILE A 170 14.17 -2.09 7.13
N SER A 171 14.41 -1.37 8.23
CA SER A 171 15.59 -1.58 9.07
C SER A 171 15.59 -2.96 9.72
N ALA A 172 14.46 -3.41 10.26
CA ALA A 172 14.33 -4.72 10.89
C ALA A 172 14.58 -5.87 9.89
N PHE A 173 13.95 -5.82 8.72
CA PHE A 173 14.16 -6.83 7.67
C PHE A 173 15.60 -6.85 7.14
N THR A 174 16.24 -5.68 7.02
CA THR A 174 17.64 -5.60 6.58
C THR A 174 18.59 -6.21 7.61
N ARG A 175 18.35 -5.97 8.92
CA ARG A 175 19.14 -6.56 10.01
C ARG A 175 18.99 -8.08 10.09
N LEU A 176 17.75 -8.58 10.08
CA LEU A 176 17.48 -10.02 10.06
C LEU A 176 18.13 -10.70 8.85
N GLY A 177 18.08 -10.06 7.67
CA GLY A 177 18.76 -10.56 6.48
C GLY A 177 20.30 -10.61 6.59
N SER A 178 20.90 -9.72 7.39
CA SER A 178 22.33 -9.74 7.66
C SER A 178 22.73 -10.81 8.68
N GLU A 179 21.95 -11.01 9.74
CA GLU A 179 22.22 -12.01 10.78
C GLU A 179 22.16 -13.44 10.21
N VAL A 180 21.14 -13.75 9.40
CA VAL A 180 21.00 -15.07 8.75
C VAL A 180 22.19 -15.39 7.82
N LYS A 181 22.79 -14.39 7.17
CA LYS A 181 23.99 -14.59 6.35
C LYS A 181 25.23 -14.88 7.19
N VAL A 182 25.36 -14.26 8.37
CA VAL A 182 26.49 -14.49 9.27
C VAL A 182 26.44 -15.92 9.82
N GLU A 183 25.27 -16.39 10.24
CA GLU A 183 25.09 -17.77 10.72
C GLU A 183 25.42 -18.80 9.64
N SER A 184 24.97 -18.62 8.39
CA SER A 184 25.26 -19.59 7.32
C SER A 184 26.73 -19.68 6.96
N VAL A 185 27.50 -18.61 7.14
CA VAL A 185 28.96 -18.60 6.92
C VAL A 185 29.70 -19.23 8.09
N ALA A 186 29.18 -19.13 9.31
CA ALA A 186 29.78 -19.73 10.50
C ALA A 186 29.57 -21.27 10.59
N THR A 187 28.62 -21.83 9.84
CA THR A 187 28.32 -23.28 9.82
C THR A 187 29.04 -24.07 8.72
N HIS A 188 30.00 -23.46 8.02
CA HIS A 188 30.85 -24.08 6.99
C HIS A 188 32.33 -23.89 7.33
#